data_AF-A0AAW7LF58-F1
#
_entry.id   AF-A0AAW7LF58-F1
#
_cell.length_a   1.000
_cell.length_b   1.000
_cell.length_c   1.000
_cell.angle_alpha   90.00
_cell.angle_beta   90.00
_cell.angle_gamma   90.00
#
_symmetry.space_group_name_H-M   'P 1'
#
loop_
_entity.id
_entity.type
_entity.pdbx_description
1 polymer ?
#
loop_
_entity_poly.entity_id
_entity_poly.type
_entity_poly.pdbx_seq_one_letter_code
_entity_poly.pdbx_strand_id
1 'polypeptide(L)'
;MALVARSQDNFAKARALYLDSHKITTQLQLPNVTALMESNLGYLALDEGNIPEAERYFRSALRNNQNIDKRAGQISTGLNLLMVFLIQEQQINFERLYSPTATLTHAFPNEAKQALLFWLEIGYKNLTGGFISQKDKQQLQTAYEQLESDKMKQLVARYLANKLDVAVTLPPLLSLKTLPALGLSW
;
A
#
# COMPACT_ATOMS: atom_id res chain seq x y z
N MET A 1 -10.63 -4.88 -15.00
CA MET A 1 -10.15 -3.83 -15.94
C MET A 1 -9.30 -2.76 -15.25
N ALA A 2 -9.71 -2.18 -14.12
CA ALA A 2 -8.92 -1.13 -13.44
C ALA A 2 -7.55 -1.60 -12.93
N LEU A 3 -7.48 -2.79 -12.30
CA LEU A 3 -6.20 -3.39 -11.88
C LEU A 3 -5.26 -3.65 -13.05
N VAL A 4 -5.81 -4.08 -14.20
CA VAL A 4 -5.06 -4.32 -15.43
C VAL A 4 -4.58 -3.01 -16.06
N ALA A 5 -5.42 -1.97 -16.08
CA ALA A 5 -5.03 -0.65 -16.57
C ALA A 5 -3.93 -0.03 -15.69
N ARG A 6 -4.03 -0.19 -14.36
CA ARG A 6 -3.02 0.25 -13.40
C ARG A 6 -1.72 -0.54 -13.54
N SER A 7 -1.77 -1.83 -13.83
CA SER A 7 -0.56 -2.62 -14.11
C SER A 7 0.11 -2.27 -15.44
N GLN A 8 -0.62 -1.64 -16.36
CA GLN A 8 -0.13 -1.17 -17.66
C GLN A 8 0.30 0.31 -17.65
N ASP A 9 0.41 0.92 -16.47
CA ASP A 9 0.67 2.36 -16.28
C ASP A 9 -0.31 3.27 -17.05
N ASN A 10 -1.49 2.76 -17.44
CA ASN A 10 -2.58 3.58 -17.94
C ASN A 10 -3.38 4.13 -16.76
N PHE A 11 -2.74 5.02 -16.01
CA PHE A 11 -3.27 5.57 -14.77
C PHE A 11 -4.56 6.35 -14.98
N ALA A 12 -4.68 7.09 -16.10
CA ALA A 12 -5.90 7.81 -16.45
C ALA A 12 -7.11 6.87 -16.56
N LYS A 13 -6.97 5.75 -17.29
CA LYS A 13 -8.04 4.75 -17.42
C LYS A 13 -8.33 4.04 -16.11
N ALA A 14 -7.29 3.70 -15.33
CA ALA A 14 -7.46 3.08 -14.02
C ALA A 14 -8.23 4.01 -13.06
N ARG A 15 -7.84 5.29 -13.02
CA ARG A 15 -8.45 6.35 -12.21
C ARG A 15 -9.92 6.51 -12.55
N ALA A 16 -10.25 6.65 -13.84
CA ALA A 16 -11.65 6.77 -14.28
C ALA A 16 -12.50 5.60 -13.80
N LEU A 17 -12.03 4.36 -14.03
CA LEU A 17 -12.75 3.15 -13.61
C LEU A 17 -12.93 3.07 -12.09
N TYR A 18 -11.92 3.45 -11.30
CA TYR A 18 -12.03 3.45 -9.84
C TYR A 18 -12.97 4.55 -9.32
N LEU A 19 -12.95 5.74 -9.91
CA LEU A 19 -13.85 6.85 -9.55
C LEU A 19 -15.31 6.53 -9.89
N ASP A 20 -15.57 5.95 -11.07
CA ASP A 20 -16.91 5.49 -11.44
C ASP A 20 -17.42 4.41 -10.48
N SER A 21 -16.57 3.43 -10.17
CA SER A 21 -16.91 2.37 -9.22
C SER A 21 -17.16 2.94 -7.81
N HIS A 22 -16.33 3.88 -7.35
CA HIS A 22 -16.49 4.55 -6.05
C HIS A 22 -17.83 5.29 -5.97
N LYS A 23 -18.18 6.06 -7.01
CA LYS A 23 -19.46 6.77 -7.09
C LYS A 23 -20.64 5.81 -6.97
N ILE A 24 -20.63 4.70 -7.71
CA ILE A 24 -21.69 3.69 -7.67
C ILE A 24 -21.78 3.06 -6.28
N THR A 25 -20.66 2.63 -5.70
CA THR A 25 -20.68 1.92 -4.40
C THR A 25 -21.07 2.84 -3.25
N THR A 26 -20.74 4.13 -3.32
CA THR A 26 -21.23 5.14 -2.37
C THR A 26 -22.75 5.33 -2.50
N GLN A 27 -23.27 5.46 -3.72
CA GLN A 27 -24.72 5.59 -3.95
C GLN A 27 -25.51 4.36 -3.47
N LEU A 28 -24.94 3.17 -3.65
CA LEU A 28 -25.52 1.90 -3.19
C LEU A 28 -25.27 1.62 -1.70
N GLN A 29 -24.62 2.52 -0.97
CA GLN A 29 -24.29 2.37 0.46
C GLN A 29 -23.58 1.04 0.75
N LEU A 30 -22.57 0.71 -0.06
CA LEU A 30 -21.71 -0.47 0.10
C LEU A 30 -20.37 -0.05 0.71
N PRO A 31 -20.27 0.17 2.03
CA PRO A 31 -19.08 0.73 2.67
C PRO A 31 -17.84 -0.14 2.54
N ASN A 32 -17.99 -1.47 2.53
CA ASN A 32 -16.90 -2.42 2.34
C ASN A 32 -16.27 -2.29 0.94
N VAL A 33 -17.07 -2.09 -0.10
CA VAL A 33 -16.60 -1.92 -1.49
C VAL A 33 -16.08 -0.50 -1.69
N THR A 34 -16.75 0.50 -1.11
CA THR A 34 -16.30 1.90 -1.12
C THR A 34 -14.90 2.02 -0.54
N ALA A 35 -14.62 1.43 0.63
CA ALA A 35 -13.30 1.43 1.25
C ALA A 35 -12.22 0.75 0.38
N LEU A 36 -12.60 -0.29 -0.37
CA LEU A 36 -11.70 -0.95 -1.30
C LEU A 36 -11.37 -0.04 -2.50
N MET A 37 -12.37 0.67 -3.05
CA MET A 37 -12.15 1.62 -4.15
C MET A 37 -11.26 2.78 -3.69
N GLU A 38 -11.49 3.31 -2.50
CA GLU A 38 -10.64 4.34 -1.88
C GLU A 38 -9.21 3.83 -1.70
N SER A 39 -9.02 2.63 -1.17
CA SER A 39 -7.67 2.05 -1.03
C SER A 39 -6.96 1.93 -2.39
N ASN A 40 -7.67 1.52 -3.43
CA ASN A 40 -7.11 1.43 -4.78
C ASN A 40 -6.74 2.78 -5.38
N LEU A 41 -7.58 3.80 -5.16
CA LEU A 41 -7.28 5.19 -5.55
C LEU A 41 -6.07 5.74 -4.77
N GLY A 42 -5.96 5.40 -3.48
CA GLY A 42 -4.79 5.76 -2.67
C GLY A 42 -3.49 5.15 -3.19
N TYR A 43 -3.52 3.87 -3.54
CA TYR A 43 -2.37 3.22 -4.18
C TYR A 43 -2.06 3.79 -5.57
N LEU A 44 -3.07 4.13 -6.37
CA LEU A 44 -2.87 4.77 -7.67
C LEU A 44 -2.20 6.14 -7.51
N ALA A 45 -2.64 6.94 -6.54
CA ALA A 45 -2.03 8.21 -6.21
C ALA A 45 -0.57 8.04 -5.76
N LEU A 46 -0.22 6.98 -5.01
CA LEU A 46 1.17 6.66 -4.70
C LEU A 46 2.00 6.30 -5.94
N ASP A 47 1.42 5.56 -6.88
CA ASP A 47 2.08 5.21 -8.14
C ASP A 47 2.38 6.48 -8.96
N GLU A 48 1.41 7.40 -9.04
CA GLU A 48 1.52 8.72 -9.69
C GLU A 48 2.39 9.72 -8.91
N GLY A 49 2.80 9.39 -7.68
CA GLY A 49 3.59 10.28 -6.81
C GLY A 49 2.77 11.39 -6.11
N ASN A 50 1.45 11.36 -6.19
CA ASN A 50 0.56 12.30 -5.50
C ASN A 50 0.28 11.87 -4.05
N ILE A 51 1.27 12.10 -3.17
CA ILE A 51 1.21 11.65 -1.78
C ILE A 51 0.04 12.27 -0.97
N PRO A 52 -0.26 13.59 -1.09
CA PRO A 52 -1.39 14.18 -0.36
C PRO A 52 -2.75 13.57 -0.75
N GLU A 53 -2.92 13.22 -2.02
CA GLU A 53 -4.14 12.55 -2.48
C GLU A 53 -4.23 11.11 -1.96
N ALA A 54 -3.10 10.38 -1.94
CA ALA A 54 -3.03 9.06 -1.32
C ALA A 54 -3.46 9.10 0.16
N GLU A 55 -3.01 10.11 0.91
CA GLU A 55 -3.42 10.31 2.30
C GLU A 55 -4.94 10.45 2.44
N ARG A 56 -5.56 11.31 1.62
CA ARG A 56 -7.02 11.54 1.66
C ARG A 56 -7.79 10.25 1.43
N TYR A 57 -7.38 9.46 0.44
CA TYR A 57 -8.01 8.19 0.13
C TYR A 57 -7.82 7.15 1.24
N PHE A 58 -6.62 6.96 1.77
CA PHE A 58 -6.40 5.99 2.85
C PHE A 58 -7.09 6.39 4.16
N ARG A 59 -7.19 7.69 4.48
CA ARG A 59 -7.99 8.17 5.62
C ARG A 59 -9.47 7.84 5.46
N SER A 60 -10.03 8.03 4.26
CA SER A 60 -11.43 7.67 3.98
C SER A 60 -11.65 6.17 4.10
N ALA A 61 -10.76 5.37 3.49
CA ALA A 61 -10.82 3.92 3.54
C ALA A 61 -10.71 3.36 4.97
N LEU A 62 -9.81 3.92 5.78
CA LEU A 62 -9.65 3.54 7.18
C LEU A 62 -10.93 3.82 7.98
N ARG A 63 -11.52 5.01 7.83
CA ARG A 63 -12.78 5.38 8.48
C ARG A 63 -13.91 4.43 8.10
N ASN A 64 -14.05 4.11 6.81
CA ASN A 64 -15.07 3.17 6.33
C ASN A 64 -14.86 1.76 6.89
N ASN A 65 -13.62 1.26 6.94
CA ASN A 65 -13.32 -0.06 7.53
C ASN A 65 -13.52 -0.10 9.05
N GLN A 66 -13.33 1.03 9.75
CA GLN A 66 -13.66 1.17 11.17
C GLN A 66 -15.18 1.13 11.39
N ASN A 67 -15.95 1.86 10.58
CA ASN A 67 -17.41 1.90 10.70
C ASN A 67 -18.10 0.55 10.49
N ILE A 68 -17.46 -0.39 9.79
CA ILE A 68 -18.01 -1.73 9.52
C ILE A 68 -17.26 -2.85 10.25
N ASP A 69 -16.38 -2.51 11.20
CA ASP A 69 -15.57 -3.45 11.97
C ASP A 69 -14.77 -4.48 11.14
N LYS A 70 -14.41 -4.11 9.89
CA LYS A 70 -13.66 -4.99 8.99
C LYS A 70 -12.18 -4.96 9.34
N ARG A 71 -11.79 -5.75 10.34
CA ARG A 71 -10.44 -5.84 10.90
C ARG A 71 -9.32 -5.94 9.86
N ALA A 72 -9.45 -6.85 8.88
CA ALA A 72 -8.43 -7.02 7.85
C ALA A 72 -8.21 -5.75 7.01
N GLY A 73 -9.30 -5.01 6.73
CA GLY A 73 -9.26 -3.75 6.02
C GLY A 73 -8.65 -2.63 6.86
N GLN A 74 -9.03 -2.52 8.15
CA GLN A 74 -8.42 -1.57 9.08
C GLN A 74 -6.90 -1.71 9.14
N ILE A 75 -6.39 -2.94 9.24
CA ILE A 75 -4.95 -3.20 9.25
C ILE A 75 -4.31 -2.72 7.94
N SER A 76 -4.81 -3.17 6.78
CA SER A 76 -4.21 -2.80 5.50
C SER A 76 -4.23 -1.29 5.26
N THR A 77 -5.35 -0.60 5.54
CA THR A 77 -5.43 0.86 5.40
C THR A 77 -4.59 1.61 6.43
N GLY A 78 -4.47 1.08 7.66
CA GLY A 78 -3.63 1.65 8.69
C GLY A 78 -2.15 1.60 8.32
N LEU A 79 -1.66 0.46 7.84
CA LEU A 79 -0.28 0.29 7.36
C LEU A 79 0.02 1.22 6.17
N ASN A 80 -0.90 1.33 5.21
CA ASN A 80 -0.74 2.25 4.08
C ASN A 80 -0.69 3.71 4.52
N LEU A 81 -1.54 4.10 5.48
CA LEU A 81 -1.58 5.47 5.98
C LEU A 81 -0.33 5.80 6.82
N LEU A 82 0.20 4.85 7.59
CA LEU A 82 1.50 4.97 8.26
C LEU A 82 2.64 5.18 7.24
N MET A 83 2.64 4.42 6.13
CA MET A 83 3.61 4.64 5.05
C MET A 83 3.52 6.06 4.48
N VAL A 84 2.30 6.56 4.25
CA VAL A 84 2.07 7.92 3.77
C VAL A 84 2.53 8.98 4.77
N PHE A 85 2.29 8.79 6.07
CA PHE A 85 2.83 9.69 7.09
C PHE A 85 4.35 9.67 7.13
N LEU A 86 4.97 8.51 6.95
CA LEU A 86 6.41 8.39 6.91
C LEU A 86 7.02 9.06 5.67
N ILE A 87 6.39 8.92 4.49
CA ILE A 87 6.79 9.60 3.25
C ILE A 87 6.75 11.12 3.41
N GLN A 88 5.70 11.63 4.07
CA GLN A 88 5.50 13.05 4.31
C GLN A 88 6.13 13.56 5.62
N GLU A 89 6.87 12.69 6.33
CA GLU A 89 7.56 13.01 7.59
C GLU A 89 6.62 13.56 8.70
N GLN A 90 5.35 13.16 8.66
CA GLN A 90 4.32 13.56 9.61
C GLN A 90 4.41 12.74 10.92
N GLN A 91 5.44 13.00 11.73
CA GLN A 91 5.74 12.22 12.95
C GLN A 91 4.54 12.10 13.91
N ILE A 92 3.89 13.21 14.24
CA ILE A 92 2.74 13.24 15.16
C ILE A 92 1.59 12.33 14.65
N ASN A 93 1.33 12.34 13.34
CA ASN A 93 0.28 11.52 12.75
C ASN A 93 0.68 10.03 12.74
N PHE A 94 1.95 9.74 12.48
CA PHE A 94 2.50 8.39 12.57
C PHE A 94 2.33 7.84 13.98
N GLU A 95 2.81 8.54 15.01
CA GLU A 95 2.74 8.11 16.41
C GLU A 95 1.31 7.82 16.87
N ARG A 96 0.37 8.71 16.50
CA ARG A 96 -1.05 8.55 16.84
C ARG A 96 -1.69 7.32 16.21
N LEU A 97 -1.32 6.99 14.97
CA LEU A 97 -1.89 5.85 14.25
C LEU A 97 -1.14 4.53 14.50
N TYR A 98 0.12 4.61 14.93
CA TYR A 98 1.00 3.46 15.05
C TYR A 98 0.45 2.43 16.02
N SER A 99 0.20 2.81 17.29
CA SER A 99 -0.23 1.88 18.33
C SER A 99 -1.49 1.08 17.94
N PRO A 100 -2.62 1.69 17.54
CA PRO A 100 -3.80 0.91 17.17
C PRO A 100 -3.56 -0.01 15.95
N THR A 101 -2.75 0.43 14.98
CA THR A 101 -2.43 -0.36 13.79
C THR A 101 -1.52 -1.55 14.13
N ALA A 102 -0.48 -1.34 14.92
CA ALA A 102 0.45 -2.37 15.36
C ALA A 102 -0.27 -3.43 16.20
N THR A 103 -1.10 -3.02 17.17
CA THR A 103 -1.90 -3.94 17.98
C THR A 103 -2.78 -4.85 17.13
N LEU A 104 -3.53 -4.30 16.16
CA LEU A 104 -4.36 -5.10 15.27
C LEU A 104 -3.53 -6.06 14.41
N THR A 105 -2.36 -5.61 13.94
CA THR A 105 -1.44 -6.37 13.09
C THR A 105 -0.81 -7.54 13.83
N HIS A 106 -0.28 -7.34 15.04
CA HIS A 106 0.31 -8.41 15.84
C HIS A 106 -0.72 -9.49 16.21
N ALA A 107 -1.95 -9.08 16.50
CA ALA A 107 -3.03 -10.01 16.81
C ALA A 107 -3.64 -10.68 15.57
N PHE A 108 -3.12 -10.42 14.36
CA PHE A 108 -3.59 -11.00 13.09
C PHE A 108 -2.44 -11.80 12.46
N PRO A 109 -2.51 -13.16 12.41
CA PRO A 109 -1.41 -13.99 11.93
C PRO A 109 -1.26 -13.86 10.41
N ASN A 110 -0.51 -12.84 9.97
CA ASN A 110 -0.24 -12.56 8.57
C ASN A 110 1.17 -11.99 8.44
N GLU A 111 2.06 -12.80 7.89
CA GLU A 111 3.48 -12.49 7.75
C GLU A 111 3.72 -11.24 6.90
N ALA A 112 3.01 -11.08 5.78
CA ALA A 112 3.16 -9.92 4.91
C ALA A 112 2.81 -8.59 5.59
N LYS A 113 1.78 -8.57 6.44
CA LYS A 113 1.40 -7.39 7.22
C LYS A 113 2.41 -7.07 8.32
N GLN A 114 2.96 -8.11 8.97
CA GLN A 114 4.02 -7.95 9.96
C GLN A 114 5.32 -7.45 9.32
N ALA A 115 5.65 -7.95 8.12
CA ALA A 115 6.79 -7.50 7.35
C ALA A 115 6.67 -6.01 6.95
N LEU A 116 5.50 -5.58 6.47
CA LEU A 116 5.27 -4.17 6.18
C LEU A 116 5.34 -3.31 7.44
N LEU A 117 4.74 -3.75 8.55
CA LEU A 117 4.84 -3.04 9.82
C LEU A 117 6.30 -2.86 10.26
N PHE A 118 7.13 -3.90 10.14
CA PHE A 118 8.56 -3.84 10.45
C PHE A 118 9.31 -2.82 9.58
N TRP A 119 9.03 -2.77 8.27
CA TRP A 119 9.57 -1.74 7.38
C TRP A 119 9.20 -0.32 7.84
N LEU A 120 7.97 -0.12 8.31
CA LEU A 120 7.48 1.17 8.80
C LEU A 120 8.09 1.57 10.15
N GLU A 121 8.27 0.60 11.06
CA GLU A 121 8.94 0.78 12.35
C GLU A 121 10.40 1.23 12.16
N ILE A 122 11.16 0.53 11.32
CA ILE A 122 12.56 0.90 11.05
C ILE A 122 12.64 2.21 10.28
N GLY A 123 11.71 2.46 9.35
CA GLY A 123 11.55 3.73 8.67
C GLY A 123 11.35 4.89 9.65
N TYR A 124 10.45 4.74 10.62
CA TYR A 124 10.20 5.75 11.65
C TYR A 124 11.39 5.94 12.59
N LYS A 125 12.04 4.85 13.00
CA LYS A 125 13.29 4.88 13.78
C LYS A 125 14.36 5.72 13.06
N ASN A 126 14.54 5.53 11.75
CA ASN A 126 15.48 6.34 10.97
C ASN A 126 15.06 7.81 10.89
N LEU A 127 13.77 8.08 10.63
CA LEU A 127 13.23 9.45 10.59
C LEU A 127 13.47 10.22 11.90
N THR A 128 13.44 9.53 13.03
CA THR A 128 13.63 10.11 14.38
C THR A 128 15.09 10.10 14.85
N GLY A 129 16.05 9.80 13.95
CA GLY A 129 17.49 9.84 14.25
C GLY A 129 18.03 8.58 14.93
N GLY A 130 17.26 7.50 14.97
CA GLY A 130 17.68 6.20 15.49
C GLY A 130 18.66 5.49 14.56
N PHE A 131 19.68 4.87 15.14
CA PHE A 131 20.69 4.11 14.40
C PHE A 131 20.13 2.80 13.83
N ILE A 132 20.26 2.60 12.51
CA ILE A 132 19.84 1.38 11.82
C ILE A 132 21.01 0.39 11.74
N SER A 133 20.89 -0.71 12.46
CA SER A 133 21.97 -1.70 12.57
C SER A 133 22.09 -2.56 11.31
N GLN A 134 23.23 -3.23 11.10
CA GLN A 134 23.36 -4.21 10.03
C GLN A 134 22.38 -5.39 10.17
N LYS A 135 22.05 -5.76 11.42
CA LYS A 135 21.01 -6.76 11.70
C LYS A 135 19.64 -6.26 11.25
N ASP A 136 19.31 -4.99 11.52
CA ASP A 136 18.05 -4.38 11.07
C ASP A 136 17.96 -4.46 9.54
N LYS A 137 19.04 -4.10 8.83
CA LYS A 137 19.10 -4.18 7.37
C LYS A 137 18.91 -5.60 6.82
N GLN A 138 19.54 -6.60 7.45
CA GLN A 138 19.34 -8.01 7.06
C GLN A 138 17.89 -8.46 7.29
N GLN A 139 17.28 -8.08 8.42
CA GLN A 139 15.88 -8.39 8.69
C GLN A 139 14.94 -7.68 7.70
N LEU A 140 15.27 -6.46 7.27
CA LEU A 140 14.52 -5.74 6.25
C LEU A 140 14.57 -6.43 4.89
N GLN A 141 15.71 -7.01 4.51
CA GLN A 141 15.80 -7.83 3.29
C GLN A 141 14.88 -9.05 3.36
N THR A 142 14.86 -9.77 4.48
CA THR A 142 13.93 -10.89 4.68
C THR A 142 12.48 -10.42 4.64
N ALA A 143 12.15 -9.34 5.35
CA ALA A 143 10.81 -8.77 5.38
C ALA A 143 10.38 -8.28 4.00
N TYR A 144 11.29 -7.79 3.16
CA TYR A 144 10.98 -7.39 1.79
C TYR A 144 10.41 -8.55 0.98
N GLU A 145 10.99 -9.75 1.11
CA GLU A 145 10.52 -10.92 0.37
C GLU A 145 9.15 -11.40 0.82
N GLN A 146 8.79 -11.14 2.07
CA GLN A 146 7.49 -11.47 2.67
C GLN A 146 6.37 -10.49 2.30
N LEU A 147 6.66 -9.36 1.64
CA LEU A 147 5.64 -8.38 1.26
C LEU A 147 4.57 -8.98 0.34
N GLU A 148 3.32 -8.54 0.55
CA GLU A 148 2.11 -9.15 -0.03
C GLU A 148 2.08 -9.21 -1.56
N SER A 149 2.74 -8.29 -2.25
CA SER A 149 2.70 -8.21 -3.71
C SER A 149 3.89 -7.45 -4.30
N ASP A 150 4.14 -7.66 -5.59
CA ASP A 150 5.12 -6.89 -6.37
C ASP A 150 4.87 -5.39 -6.32
N LYS A 151 3.60 -4.97 -6.27
CA LYS A 151 3.25 -3.55 -6.12
C LYS A 151 3.64 -3.01 -4.75
N MET A 152 3.45 -3.77 -3.68
CA MET A 152 3.93 -3.37 -2.36
C MET A 152 5.45 -3.34 -2.31
N LYS A 153 6.12 -4.34 -2.89
CA LYS A 153 7.59 -4.36 -3.06
C LYS A 153 8.10 -3.13 -3.82
N GLN A 154 7.41 -2.69 -4.87
CA GLN A 154 7.75 -1.45 -5.61
C GLN A 154 7.60 -0.21 -4.74
N LEU A 155 6.51 -0.09 -3.98
CA LEU A 155 6.29 1.05 -3.07
C LEU A 155 7.35 1.11 -1.96
N VAL A 156 7.63 -0.01 -1.30
CA VAL A 156 8.67 -0.10 -0.26
C VAL A 156 10.05 0.23 -0.84
N ALA A 157 10.39 -0.29 -2.02
CA ALA A 157 11.65 0.04 -2.68
C ALA A 157 11.76 1.53 -3.00
N ARG A 158 10.70 2.12 -3.58
CA ARG A 158 10.65 3.53 -3.98
C ARG A 158 10.74 4.49 -2.81
N TYR A 159 10.02 4.21 -1.73
CA TYR A 159 9.80 5.19 -0.65
C TYR A 159 10.61 4.91 0.62
N LEU A 160 11.02 3.67 0.88
CA LEU A 160 11.66 3.28 2.15
C LEU A 160 13.08 2.74 1.97
N ALA A 161 13.28 1.75 1.08
CA ALA A 161 14.54 1.01 0.98
C ALA A 161 15.75 1.91 0.72
N ASN A 162 15.62 2.88 -0.20
CA ASN A 162 16.68 3.85 -0.49
C ASN A 162 17.00 4.76 0.71
N LYS A 163 15.97 5.20 1.47
CA LYS A 163 16.18 6.03 2.67
C LYS A 163 16.86 5.28 3.80
N LEU A 164 16.74 3.95 3.82
CA LEU A 164 17.31 3.06 4.83
C LEU A 164 18.63 2.41 4.40
N ASP A 165 19.10 2.70 3.18
CA ASP A 165 20.29 2.09 2.58
C ASP A 165 20.22 0.55 2.65
N VAL A 166 19.09 0.01 2.20
CA VAL A 166 18.83 -1.43 2.06
C VAL A 166 18.65 -1.77 0.60
N ALA A 167 19.57 -2.57 0.06
CA ALA A 167 19.45 -3.09 -1.29
C ALA A 167 18.31 -4.11 -1.38
N VAL A 168 17.40 -3.91 -2.35
CA VAL A 168 16.27 -4.80 -2.63
C VAL A 168 16.16 -5.07 -4.13
N THR A 169 15.71 -6.26 -4.50
CA THR A 169 15.52 -6.61 -5.91
C THR A 169 14.14 -6.15 -6.36
N LEU A 170 14.10 -5.21 -7.31
CA LEU A 170 12.83 -4.74 -7.85
C LEU A 170 12.11 -5.88 -8.60
N PRO A 171 10.82 -6.13 -8.31
CA PRO A 171 10.05 -7.10 -9.08
C PRO A 171 9.85 -6.58 -10.52
N PRO A 172 9.73 -7.48 -11.50
CA PRO A 172 9.56 -7.11 -12.90
C PRO A 172 8.32 -6.23 -13.08
N LEU A 173 8.43 -5.22 -13.94
CA LEU A 173 7.25 -4.53 -14.45
C LEU A 173 6.42 -5.57 -15.20
N LEU A 174 5.11 -5.64 -14.93
CA LEU A 174 4.18 -6.51 -15.64
C LEU A 174 4.12 -6.07 -17.11
N SER A 175 5.08 -6.50 -17.93
CA SER A 175 4.94 -6.49 -19.37
C SER A 175 4.08 -7.69 -19.74
N LEU A 176 3.01 -7.45 -20.49
CA LEU A 176 2.22 -8.54 -21.05
C LEU A 176 3.16 -9.40 -21.87
N LYS A 177 3.37 -10.65 -21.43
CA LYS A 177 3.56 -11.75 -22.37
C LYS A 177 2.47 -11.59 -23.42
N THR A 178 2.88 -11.29 -24.64
CA THR A 178 2.02 -11.27 -25.82
C THR A 178 1.11 -12.48 -25.75
N LEU A 179 -0.21 -12.26 -25.66
CA LEU A 179 -1.19 -13.32 -25.86
C LEU A 179 -0.82 -14.01 -27.17
N PRO A 180 -0.59 -15.34 -27.20
CA PRO A 180 -0.43 -16.01 -28.48
C PRO A 180 -1.69 -15.72 -29.29
N ALA A 181 -1.50 -15.25 -30.52
CA ALA A 181 -2.59 -15.01 -31.44
C ALA A 181 -3.44 -16.28 -31.51
N LEU A 182 -4.66 -16.23 -31.00
CA LEU A 182 -5.64 -17.29 -31.23
C LEU A 182 -5.88 -17.31 -32.73
N GLY A 183 -5.26 -18.28 -33.40
CA GLY A 183 -5.50 -18.59 -34.80
C GLY A 183 -6.95 -19.03 -34.93
N LEU A 184 -7.81 -18.11 -35.34
CA LEU A 184 -9.14 -18.42 -35.85
C LEU A 184 -8.97 -18.85 -37.31
N SER A 185 -8.96 -20.16 -37.54
CA SER A 185 -9.27 -20.72 -38.86
C SER A 185 -10.79 -20.93 -38.95
N TRP A 186 -11.39 -20.31 -39.97
CA TRP A 186 -12.81 -20.37 -40.33
C TRP A 186 -13.25 -21.76 -40.78
#